data_AF-A0A3N0GWZ7-F1
#
_entry.id   AF-A0A3N0GWZ7-F1
#
_cell.length_a   1.000
_cell.length_b   1.000
_cell.length_c   1.000
_cell.angle_alpha   90.00
_cell.angle_beta   90.00
_cell.angle_gamma   90.00
#
_symmetry.space_group_name_H-M   'P 1'
#
loop_
_entity.id
_entity.type
_entity.pdbx_description
1 polymer ?
#
loop_
_entity_poly.entity_id
_entity_poly.type
_entity_poly.pdbx_seq_one_letter_code
_entity_poly.pdbx_strand_id
1 'polypeptide(L)'
;MATGDTREALEELARVIEAHAAAHGPVTHTRVLDLCAEAVAFAREALPAEVPVRARSAAHLLLDLVCPQLGPDAVGRVAAACERAAVQLA
;
A
#
# COMPACT_ATOMS: atom_id res chain seq x y z
N MET A 1 -3.85 16.79 16.03
CA MET A 1 -3.00 16.97 14.84
C MET A 1 -2.83 15.70 14.00
N ALA A 2 -2.99 14.49 14.54
CA ALA A 2 -2.78 13.22 13.80
C ALA A 2 -3.80 12.88 12.69
N THR A 3 -4.98 13.50 12.68
CA THR A 3 -6.04 13.22 11.69
C THR A 3 -5.79 13.87 10.32
N GLY A 4 -4.95 14.91 10.24
CA GLY A 4 -4.57 15.58 8.98
C GLY A 4 -3.68 14.69 8.11
N ASP A 5 -2.59 14.18 8.70
CA ASP A 5 -1.63 13.30 8.02
C ASP A 5 -2.27 12.00 7.51
N THR A 6 -3.29 11.53 8.22
CA THR A 6 -4.05 10.31 7.88
C THR A 6 -4.86 10.49 6.60
N ARG A 7 -5.63 11.57 6.53
CA ARG A 7 -6.46 11.87 5.37
C ARG A 7 -5.62 12.13 4.13
N GLU A 8 -4.53 12.87 4.30
CA GLU A 8 -3.60 13.19 3.22
C GLU A 8 -2.90 11.94 2.68
N ALA A 9 -2.51 11.00 3.57
CA ALA A 9 -1.94 9.72 3.17
C ALA A 9 -2.92 8.83 2.38
N LEU A 10 -4.21 8.84 2.74
CA LEU A 10 -5.25 8.09 2.05
C LEU A 10 -5.63 8.73 0.71
N GLU A 11 -5.68 10.06 0.64
CA GLU A 11 -5.88 10.81 -0.60
C GLU A 11 -4.70 10.58 -1.57
N GLU A 12 -3.47 10.54 -1.08
CA GLU A 12 -2.30 10.23 -1.90
C GLU A 12 -2.31 8.78 -2.40
N LEU A 13 -2.71 7.83 -1.55
CA LEU A 13 -2.89 6.44 -1.97
C LEU A 13 -3.94 6.35 -3.07
N ALA A 14 -5.11 6.96 -2.89
CA ALA A 14 -6.17 6.98 -3.90
C ALA A 14 -5.67 7.58 -5.22
N ARG A 15 -4.96 8.72 -5.18
CA ARG A 15 -4.37 9.36 -6.37
C ARG A 15 -3.39 8.44 -7.10
N VAL A 16 -2.50 7.76 -6.39
CA VAL A 16 -1.52 6.86 -6.98
C VAL A 16 -2.21 5.66 -7.65
N ILE A 17 -3.19 5.06 -6.98
CA ILE A 17 -3.88 3.89 -7.52
C ILE A 17 -4.78 4.30 -8.72
N GLU A 18 -5.48 5.43 -8.64
CA GLU A 18 -6.29 5.98 -9.74
C GLU A 18 -5.43 6.34 -10.97
N ALA A 19 -4.28 6.98 -10.77
CA ALA A 19 -3.35 7.30 -11.86
C ALA A 19 -2.87 6.03 -12.59
N HIS A 20 -2.62 4.95 -11.85
CA HIS A 20 -2.23 3.67 -12.43
C HIS A 20 -3.39 2.90 -13.06
N ALA A 21 -4.63 3.04 -12.54
CA ALA A 21 -5.84 2.50 -13.17
C ALA A 21 -6.05 3.08 -14.57
N ALA A 22 -5.80 4.38 -14.73
CA ALA A 22 -5.91 5.06 -16.01
C ALA A 22 -4.87 4.56 -17.04
N ALA A 23 -3.68 4.16 -16.58
CA ALA A 23 -2.58 3.70 -17.43
C ALA A 23 -2.66 2.20 -17.80
N HIS A 24 -3.21 1.36 -16.91
CA HIS A 24 -3.14 -0.11 -17.02
C HIS A 24 -4.48 -0.83 -16.87
N GLY A 25 -5.59 -0.07 -16.82
CA GLY A 25 -6.94 -0.58 -16.72
C GLY A 25 -7.39 -0.97 -15.31
N PRO A 26 -8.71 -1.18 -15.12
CA PRO A 26 -9.33 -1.40 -13.82
C PRO A 26 -8.93 -2.72 -13.14
N VAL A 27 -8.52 -3.74 -13.91
CA VAL A 27 -8.06 -5.03 -13.35
C VAL A 27 -6.76 -4.84 -12.55
N THR A 28 -5.86 -3.98 -13.03
CA THR A 28 -4.61 -3.67 -12.32
C THR A 28 -4.89 -2.90 -11.03
N HIS A 29 -5.86 -1.99 -11.04
CA HIS A 29 -6.29 -1.22 -9.87
C HIS A 29 -6.80 -2.12 -8.74
N THR A 30 -7.75 -3.01 -9.02
CA THR A 30 -8.30 -3.93 -8.02
C THR A 30 -7.22 -4.85 -7.46
N ARG A 31 -6.33 -5.37 -8.32
CA ARG A 31 -5.25 -6.25 -7.88
C ARG A 31 -4.24 -5.56 -6.97
N VAL A 32 -3.89 -4.30 -7.23
CA VAL A 32 -3.02 -3.53 -6.34
C VAL A 32 -3.65 -3.34 -4.97
N LEU A 33 -4.95 -2.99 -4.93
CA LEU A 33 -5.69 -2.85 -3.67
C LEU A 33 -5.74 -4.15 -2.87
N ASP A 34 -6.03 -5.27 -3.53
CA ASP A 34 -6.09 -6.59 -2.89
C ASP A 34 -4.74 -6.95 -2.25
N LEU A 35 -3.64 -6.78 -2.99
CA LEU A 35 -2.29 -7.05 -2.49
C LEU A 35 -1.90 -6.13 -1.33
N CYS A 36 -2.35 -4.88 -1.33
CA CYS A 36 -2.13 -3.96 -0.22
C CYS A 36 -2.91 -4.41 1.03
N ALA A 37 -4.15 -4.86 0.87
CA ALA A 37 -4.96 -5.38 1.97
C ALA A 37 -4.33 -6.65 2.56
N GLU A 38 -3.85 -7.57 1.71
CA GLU A 38 -3.12 -8.78 2.13
C GLU A 38 -1.84 -8.43 2.90
N ALA A 39 -1.05 -7.46 2.40
CA ALA A 39 0.17 -7.02 3.07
C ALA A 39 -0.09 -6.45 4.47
N VAL A 40 -1.14 -5.62 4.62
CA VAL A 40 -1.54 -5.05 5.91
C VAL A 40 -2.08 -6.13 6.86
N ALA A 41 -2.89 -7.06 6.36
CA ALA A 41 -3.41 -8.17 7.16
C ALA A 41 -2.27 -9.07 7.67
N PHE A 42 -1.35 -9.47 6.79
CA PHE A 42 -0.16 -10.25 7.15
C PHE A 42 0.70 -9.54 8.21
N ALA A 43 0.91 -8.23 8.06
CA ALA A 43 1.73 -7.47 8.99
C ALA A 43 1.16 -7.45 10.41
N ARG A 44 -0.17 -7.53 10.57
CA ARG A 44 -0.86 -7.49 11.87
C ARG A 44 -0.74 -8.76 12.69
N GLU A 45 -0.27 -9.85 12.09
CA GLU A 45 0.08 -11.07 12.82
C GLU A 45 1.41 -10.91 13.60
N ALA A 46 2.13 -9.81 13.39
CA ALA A 46 3.38 -9.49 14.06
C ALA A 46 3.19 -8.82 15.42
N LEU A 47 4.30 -8.60 16.13
CA LEU A 47 4.33 -7.69 17.26
C LEU A 47 4.00 -6.25 16.81
N PRO A 48 3.29 -5.43 17.62
CA PRO A 48 2.88 -4.09 17.22
C PRO A 48 4.01 -3.19 16.71
N ALA A 49 5.22 -3.33 17.27
CA ALA A 49 6.40 -2.56 16.85
C ALA A 49 6.91 -2.93 15.45
N GLU A 50 6.59 -4.13 14.95
CA GLU A 50 7.05 -4.65 13.66
C GLU A 50 6.03 -4.44 12.53
N VAL A 51 4.76 -4.15 12.88
CA VAL A 51 3.65 -3.98 11.94
C VAL A 51 3.96 -3.00 10.79
N PRO A 52 4.52 -1.79 11.01
CA PRO A 52 4.77 -0.86 9.91
C PRO A 52 5.79 -1.42 8.91
N VAL A 53 6.94 -1.89 9.41
CA VAL A 53 8.03 -2.41 8.58
C VAL A 53 7.60 -3.67 7.82
N ARG A 54 6.83 -4.55 8.47
CA ARG A 54 6.28 -5.75 7.83
C ARG A 54 5.27 -5.40 6.74
N ALA A 55 4.37 -4.45 6.98
CA ALA A 55 3.37 -4.03 5.99
C ALA A 55 4.06 -3.44 4.76
N ARG A 56 5.05 -2.56 4.97
CA ARG A 56 5.87 -1.99 3.89
C ARG A 56 6.57 -3.09 3.09
N SER A 57 7.27 -4.00 3.76
CA SER A 57 8.09 -5.02 3.09
C SER A 57 7.22 -6.02 2.33
N ALA A 58 6.09 -6.44 2.91
CA ALA A 58 5.13 -7.33 2.25
C ALA A 58 4.52 -6.67 1.01
N ALA A 59 4.07 -5.41 1.12
CA ALA A 59 3.54 -4.66 -0.01
C ALA A 59 4.58 -4.50 -1.11
N HIS A 60 5.83 -4.18 -0.75
CA HIS A 60 6.92 -4.05 -1.72
C HIS A 60 7.17 -5.37 -2.48
N LEU A 61 7.25 -6.50 -1.76
CA LEU A 61 7.48 -7.81 -2.36
C LEU A 61 6.32 -8.24 -3.27
N LEU A 62 5.09 -8.11 -2.79
CA LEU A 62 3.89 -8.54 -3.50
C LEU A 62 3.66 -7.71 -4.77
N LEU A 63 3.80 -6.38 -4.69
CA LEU A 63 3.60 -5.50 -5.83
C LEU A 63 4.70 -5.63 -6.88
N ASP A 64 5.96 -5.80 -6.46
CA ASP A 64 7.07 -5.99 -7.40
C ASP A 64 6.95 -7.32 -8.18
N LEU A 65 6.53 -8.39 -7.51
CA LEU A 65 6.34 -9.70 -8.14
C LEU A 65 5.10 -9.78 -9.04
N VAL A 66 3.99 -9.18 -8.60
CA VAL A 66 2.67 -9.40 -9.22
C VAL A 66 2.27 -8.26 -10.15
N CYS A 67 2.80 -7.06 -9.92
CA CYS A 67 2.48 -5.85 -10.66
C CYS A 67 3.76 -5.13 -11.15
N PRO A 68 4.68 -5.81 -11.88
CA PRO A 68 5.95 -5.22 -12.33
C PRO A 68 5.77 -3.97 -13.21
N GLN A 69 4.61 -3.82 -13.86
CA GLN A 69 4.24 -2.65 -14.65
C GLN A 69 4.15 -1.34 -13.84
N LEU A 70 4.05 -1.40 -12.51
CA LEU A 70 3.99 -0.22 -11.66
C LEU A 70 5.29 0.59 -11.69
N GLY A 71 6.43 -0.11 -11.83
CA GLY A 71 7.76 0.47 -11.67
C GLY A 71 8.11 0.75 -10.19
N PRO A 72 9.42 0.90 -9.88
CA PRO A 72 9.93 0.95 -8.52
C PRO A 72 9.41 2.14 -7.71
N ASP A 73 9.23 3.31 -8.34
CA ASP A 73 8.77 4.52 -7.64
C ASP A 73 7.32 4.40 -7.18
N ALA A 74 6.45 3.80 -8.00
CA ALA A 74 5.05 3.57 -7.63
C ALA A 74 4.94 2.50 -6.54
N VAL A 75 5.70 1.40 -6.67
CA VAL A 75 5.79 0.36 -5.64
C VAL A 75 6.23 0.97 -4.31
N GLY A 76 7.27 1.82 -4.30
CA GLY A 76 7.74 2.48 -3.09
C GLY A 76 6.67 3.37 -2.43
N ARG A 77 5.93 4.15 -3.22
CA ARG A 77 4.83 5.01 -2.71
C ARG A 77 3.67 4.20 -2.13
N VAL A 78 3.24 3.14 -2.82
CA VAL A 78 2.15 2.27 -2.37
C VAL A 78 2.56 1.48 -1.12
N ALA A 79 3.79 0.96 -1.08
CA ALA A 79 4.32 0.27 0.09
C ALA A 79 4.40 1.18 1.32
N ALA A 80 4.84 2.43 1.16
CA ALA A 80 4.85 3.42 2.23
C ALA A 80 3.43 3.79 2.71
N ALA A 81 2.43 3.73 1.83
CA ALA A 81 1.05 3.93 2.22
C ALA A 81 0.49 2.72 3.00
N CYS A 82 0.87 1.49 2.64
CA CYS A 82 0.54 0.29 3.42
C CYS A 82 1.15 0.34 4.84
N GLU A 83 2.39 0.81 4.96
CA GLU A 83 3.06 1.08 6.25
C GLU A 83 2.19 1.97 7.15
N ARG A 84 1.75 3.12 6.64
CA ARG A 84 0.91 4.07 7.40
C ARG A 84 -0.46 3.50 7.73
N ALA A 85 -1.11 2.84 6.78
CA ALA A 85 -2.42 2.22 6.98
C ALA A 85 -2.38 1.12 8.05
N ALA A 86 -1.30 0.33 8.09
CA ALA A 86 -1.15 -0.75 9.06
C ALA A 86 -1.11 -0.25 10.50
N VAL A 87 -0.47 0.91 10.74
CA VAL A 87 -0.38 1.56 12.05
C VAL A 87 -1.73 2.15 12.51
N GLN A 88 -2.58 2.56 11.58
CA GLN A 88 -3.79 3.33 11.91
C GLN A 88 -5.05 2.51 12.17
N LEU A 89 -5.12 1.25 11.70
CA LEU A 89 -6.23 0.35 12.05
C LEU A 89 -5.87 -0.75 13.05
N ALA A 90 -4.79 -0.55 13.82
CA ALA A 90 -4.42 -1.34 14.99
C ALA A 90 -4.90 -0.64 16.27
#